data_AF-A0A7X3VHP5-F1
#
_entry.id   AF-A0A7X3VHP5-F1
#
_cell.length_a   1.000
_cell.length_b   1.000
_cell.length_c   1.000
_cell.angle_alpha   90.00
_cell.angle_beta   90.00
_cell.angle_gamma   90.00
#
_symmetry.space_group_name_H-M   'P 1'
#
loop_
_entity.id
_entity.type
_entity.pdbx_description
1 polymer ?
#
loop_
_entity_poly.entity_id
_entity_poly.type
_entity_poly.pdbx_seq_one_letter_code
_entity_poly.pdbx_strand_id
1 'polypeptide(L)'
;MSAEAESHRGLFIKVWLWLLGLTVVEVILAYIQFDLVVMLTLLMGLSIVKAGMIMAYFMHLKFDRPVLSWTVGVPLVACILIMIGYFFPDSLRILDFGFAGWQ
;
A
#
# COMPACT_ATOMS: atom_id res chain seq x y z
N MET A 1 -14.69 -12.52 32.65
CA MET A 1 -14.44 -13.16 31.34
C MET A 1 -14.97 -12.38 30.12
N SER A 2 -15.67 -11.24 30.27
CA SER A 2 -16.27 -10.51 29.13
C SER A 2 -15.53 -9.23 28.68
N ALA A 3 -14.67 -8.64 29.52
CA ALA A 3 -14.01 -7.36 29.23
C ALA A 3 -12.79 -7.47 28.28
N GLU A 4 -12.07 -8.60 28.27
CA GLU A 4 -10.84 -8.76 27.49
C GLU A 4 -11.07 -8.93 25.98
N ALA A 5 -12.29 -9.36 25.60
CA ALA A 5 -12.69 -9.54 24.20
C ALA A 5 -13.08 -8.22 23.51
N GLU A 6 -13.42 -7.17 24.26
CA GLU A 6 -13.74 -5.85 23.68
C GLU A 6 -12.50 -5.13 23.15
N SER A 7 -11.36 -5.22 23.85
CA SER A 7 -10.13 -4.53 23.47
C SER A 7 -9.62 -4.96 22.08
N HIS A 8 -9.61 -6.26 21.80
CA HIS A 8 -9.21 -6.78 20.50
C HIS A 8 -10.19 -6.38 19.39
N ARG A 9 -11.51 -6.43 19.64
CA ARG A 9 -12.53 -6.03 18.65
C ARG A 9 -12.44 -4.55 18.29
N GLY A 10 -12.25 -3.67 19.26
CA GLY A 10 -12.17 -2.22 19.03
C GLY A 10 -11.01 -1.85 18.12
N LEU A 11 -9.87 -2.52 18.30
CA LEU A 11 -8.70 -2.33 17.48
C LEU A 11 -8.93 -2.84 16.04
N PHE A 12 -9.56 -4.01 15.85
CA PHE A 12 -9.89 -4.54 14.50
C PHE A 12 -10.85 -3.62 13.75
N ILE A 13 -11.86 -3.09 14.43
CA ILE A 13 -12.81 -2.13 13.86
C ILE A 13 -12.09 -0.84 13.47
N LYS A 14 -11.15 -0.34 14.28
CA LYS A 14 -10.38 0.87 13.97
C LYS A 14 -9.54 0.70 12.70
N VAL A 15 -8.88 -0.44 12.55
CA VAL A 15 -8.11 -0.77 11.33
C VAL A 15 -9.03 -0.88 10.13
N TRP A 16 -10.14 -1.60 10.26
CA TRP A 16 -11.13 -1.76 9.19
C TRP A 16 -11.66 -0.40 8.69
N LEU A 17 -12.00 0.50 9.61
CA LEU A 17 -12.54 1.82 9.28
C LEU A 17 -11.50 2.71 8.56
N TRP A 18 -10.23 2.60 8.94
CA TRP A 18 -9.16 3.32 8.26
C TRP A 18 -8.80 2.72 6.89
N LEU A 19 -8.80 1.39 6.73
CA LEU A 19 -8.66 0.75 5.41
C LEU A 19 -9.79 1.18 4.47
N LEU A 20 -11.02 1.23 4.99
CA LEU A 20 -12.18 1.68 4.24
C LEU A 20 -12.02 3.14 3.83
N GLY A 21 -11.62 4.02 4.76
CA GLY A 21 -11.34 5.44 4.48
C GLY A 21 -10.28 5.63 3.40
N LEU A 22 -9.14 4.93 3.48
CA LEU A 22 -8.09 4.95 2.45
C LEU A 22 -8.62 4.51 1.07
N THR A 23 -9.50 3.51 1.03
CA THR A 23 -10.10 3.01 -0.22
C THR A 23 -11.08 4.02 -0.82
N VAL A 24 -11.86 4.71 0.01
CA VAL A 24 -12.74 5.78 -0.47
C VAL A 24 -11.94 6.94 -1.06
N VAL A 25 -10.87 7.36 -0.37
CA VAL A 25 -9.98 8.41 -0.86
C VAL A 25 -9.36 8.03 -2.20
N GLU A 26 -8.88 6.78 -2.32
CA GLU A 26 -8.32 6.23 -3.56
C GLU A 26 -9.32 6.30 -4.73
N VAL A 27 -10.57 5.84 -4.52
CA VAL A 27 -11.61 5.86 -5.55
C VAL A 27 -11.95 7.29 -5.98
N ILE A 28 -12.01 8.23 -5.04
CA ILE A 28 -12.27 9.65 -5.36
C ILE A 28 -11.11 10.22 -6.19
N LEU A 29 -9.87 9.95 -5.79
CA LEU A 29 -8.68 10.40 -6.51
C LEU A 29 -8.60 9.79 -7.91
N ALA A 30 -8.96 8.52 -8.07
CA ALA A 30 -9.03 7.84 -9.37
C ALA A 30 -10.15 8.39 -10.27
N TYR A 31 -11.26 8.85 -9.67
CA TYR A 31 -12.36 9.46 -10.41
C TYR A 31 -12.00 10.84 -10.97
N ILE A 32 -11.12 11.57 -10.28
CA ILE A 32 -10.47 12.78 -10.81
C ILE A 32 -9.40 12.30 -11.79
N GLN A 33 -9.80 12.05 -13.04
CA GLN A 33 -8.97 11.53 -14.12
C GLN A 33 -7.66 12.35 -14.26
N PHE A 34 -6.57 11.87 -13.67
CA PHE A 34 -5.21 12.35 -13.89
C PHE A 34 -4.53 11.51 -14.97
N ASP A 35 -3.36 11.97 -15.43
CA ASP A 35 -2.51 11.21 -16.34
C ASP A 35 -2.31 9.76 -15.83
N LEU A 36 -2.34 8.78 -16.75
CA LEU A 36 -2.36 7.36 -16.45
C LEU A 36 -1.20 6.96 -15.51
N VAL A 37 -0.04 7.60 -15.68
CA VAL A 37 1.16 7.36 -14.86
C VAL A 37 0.96 7.87 -13.43
N VAL A 38 0.39 9.07 -13.29
CA VAL A 38 0.13 9.71 -11.99
C VAL A 38 -0.96 8.95 -11.23
N MET A 39 -2.02 8.52 -11.93
CA MET A 39 -3.08 7.69 -11.37
C MET A 39 -2.51 6.38 -10.82
N LEU A 40 -1.79 5.61 -11.64
CA LEU A 40 -1.18 4.34 -11.21
C LEU A 40 -0.22 4.52 -10.04
N THR A 41 0.59 5.58 -10.04
CA THR A 41 1.50 5.91 -8.94
C THR A 41 0.74 6.18 -7.63
N LEU A 42 -0.37 6.92 -7.70
CA LEU A 42 -1.20 7.24 -6.53
C LEU A 42 -1.90 6.01 -5.96
N LEU A 43 -2.55 5.19 -6.79
CA LEU A 43 -3.19 3.95 -6.34
C LEU A 43 -2.16 3.01 -5.69
N MET A 44 -0.97 2.90 -6.28
CA MET A 44 0.10 2.07 -5.77
C MET A 44 0.69 2.62 -4.46
N GLY A 45 0.90 3.93 -4.35
CA GLY A 45 1.34 4.59 -3.11
C GLY A 45 0.34 4.42 -1.97
N LEU A 46 -0.96 4.57 -2.25
CA LEU A 46 -2.04 4.33 -1.28
C LEU A 46 -2.07 2.88 -0.79
N SER A 47 -1.74 1.90 -1.65
CA SER A 47 -1.60 0.49 -1.28
C SER A 47 -0.45 0.27 -0.28
N ILE A 48 0.69 0.94 -0.48
CA ILE A 48 1.83 0.89 0.46
C ILE A 48 1.42 1.47 1.82
N VAL A 49 0.67 2.57 1.84
CA VAL A 49 0.17 3.18 3.09
C VAL A 49 -0.78 2.23 3.83
N LYS A 50 -1.72 1.57 3.11
CA LYS A 50 -2.59 0.53 3.69
C LYS A 50 -1.76 -0.59 4.34
N ALA A 51 -0.73 -1.08 3.64
CA ALA A 51 0.14 -2.15 4.13
C ALA A 51 0.99 -1.73 5.32
N GLY A 52 1.56 -0.52 5.30
CA GLY A 52 2.32 0.06 6.42
C GLY A 52 1.47 0.22 7.67
N MET A 53 0.18 0.56 7.53
CA MET A 53 -0.71 0.66 8.67
C MET A 53 -1.08 -0.71 9.27
N ILE A 54 -1.27 -1.72 8.44
CA ILE A 54 -1.42 -3.11 8.91
C ILE A 54 -0.17 -3.54 9.67
N MET A 55 1.02 -3.20 9.16
CA MET A 55 2.30 -3.50 9.81
C MET A 55 2.46 -2.80 11.15
N ALA A 56 2.18 -1.49 11.25
CA ALA A 56 2.25 -0.73 12.50
C ALA A 56 1.32 -1.30 13.58
N TYR A 57 0.14 -1.77 13.17
CA TYR A 57 -0.82 -2.40 14.05
C TYR A 57 -0.35 -3.79 14.55
N PHE A 58 0.27 -4.59 13.68
CA PHE A 58 0.95 -5.81 14.10
C PHE A 58 2.15 -5.51 15.00
N MET A 59 2.85 -4.41 14.82
CA MET A 59 4.02 -4.05 15.63
C MET A 59 3.65 -3.62 17.05
N HIS A 60 2.50 -2.97 17.23
CA HIS A 60 2.06 -2.49 18.54
C HIS A 60 1.29 -3.55 19.36
N LEU A 61 0.64 -4.53 18.72
CA LEU A 61 -0.15 -5.57 19.42
C LEU A 61 0.53 -6.94 19.55
N LYS A 62 1.74 -7.11 18.98
CA LYS A 62 2.34 -8.44 18.81
C LYS A 62 3.76 -8.51 19.34
N PHE A 63 3.92 -8.21 20.62
CA PHE A 63 5.18 -8.30 21.35
C PHE A 63 5.72 -9.74 21.57
N ASP A 64 5.18 -10.77 20.91
CA ASP A 64 5.45 -12.18 21.28
C ASP A 64 5.74 -13.15 20.12
N ARG A 65 5.47 -12.79 18.85
CA ARG A 65 5.57 -13.77 17.73
C ARG A 65 6.28 -13.17 16.50
N PRO A 66 7.60 -13.38 16.31
CA PRO A 66 8.34 -12.81 15.17
C PRO A 66 7.86 -13.34 13.80
N VAL A 67 7.24 -14.53 13.76
CA VAL A 67 6.87 -15.24 12.52
C VAL A 67 5.86 -14.48 11.65
N LEU A 68 4.78 -13.92 12.23
CA LEU A 68 3.77 -13.18 11.44
C LEU A 68 4.28 -11.82 10.97
N SER A 69 5.21 -11.21 11.72
CA SER A 69 5.84 -9.95 11.29
C SER A 69 6.69 -10.20 10.04
N TRP A 70 7.34 -11.35 9.97
CA TRP A 70 8.11 -11.77 8.81
C TRP A 70 7.20 -12.04 7.59
N THR A 71 6.05 -12.70 7.79
CA THR A 71 5.07 -12.98 6.71
C THR A 71 4.49 -11.72 6.08
N VAL A 72 4.31 -10.63 6.84
CA VAL A 72 3.80 -9.35 6.31
C VAL A 72 4.92 -8.41 5.85
N GLY A 73 6.10 -8.47 6.51
CA GLY A 73 7.25 -7.65 6.14
C GLY A 73 7.89 -8.05 4.81
N VAL A 74 7.98 -9.35 4.51
CA VAL A 74 8.53 -9.85 3.23
C VAL A 74 7.80 -9.33 2.00
N PRO A 75 6.45 -9.44 1.90
CA PRO A 75 5.74 -8.91 0.74
C PRO A 75 5.85 -7.39 0.66
N LEU A 76 5.94 -6.66 1.79
CA LEU A 76 6.13 -5.21 1.78
C LEU A 76 7.48 -4.81 1.17
N VAL A 77 8.57 -5.45 1.63
CA VAL A 77 9.92 -5.21 1.09
C VAL A 77 9.98 -5.60 -0.38
N ALA A 78 9.40 -6.74 -0.76
CA ALA A 78 9.32 -7.16 -2.16
C ALA A 78 8.55 -6.15 -3.02
N CYS A 79 7.42 -5.60 -2.55
CA CYS A 79 6.69 -4.55 -3.25
C CYS A 79 7.53 -3.29 -3.45
N ILE A 80 8.26 -2.83 -2.43
CA ILE A 80 9.13 -1.65 -2.54
C ILE A 80 10.27 -1.89 -3.55
N LEU A 81 10.88 -3.08 -3.53
CA LEU A 81 11.95 -3.44 -4.47
C LEU A 81 11.43 -3.53 -5.90
N ILE A 82 10.25 -4.11 -6.11
CA ILE A 82 9.61 -4.17 -7.44
C ILE A 82 9.23 -2.76 -7.91
N MET A 83 8.79 -1.87 -7.01
CA MET A 83 8.51 -0.47 -7.37
C MET A 83 9.75 0.27 -7.86
N ILE A 84 10.85 0.21 -7.10
CA ILE A 84 12.10 0.86 -7.50
C ILE A 84 12.67 0.21 -8.78
N GLY A 85 12.59 -1.12 -8.87
CA GLY A 85 13.19 -1.88 -9.97
C GLY A 85 12.39 -1.90 -11.28
N TYR A 86 11.07 -1.79 -11.23
CA TYR A 86 10.20 -1.89 -12.42
C TYR A 86 9.65 -0.53 -12.84
N PHE A 87 9.20 0.31 -11.91
CA PHE A 87 8.54 1.58 -12.25
C PHE A 87 9.51 2.61 -12.85
N PHE A 88 10.75 2.66 -12.34
CA PHE A 88 11.78 3.59 -12.78
C PHE A 88 12.28 3.32 -14.23
N PRO A 89 12.62 2.07 -14.63
CA PRO A 89 13.01 1.80 -16.01
C PRO A 89 11.85 1.82 -17.01
N ASP A 90 10.62 1.52 -16.58
CA ASP A 90 9.46 1.53 -17.50
C ASP A 90 9.12 2.96 -17.96
N SER A 91 9.14 3.94 -17.04
CA SER A 91 8.94 5.36 -17.39
C SER A 91 10.05 5.92 -18.30
N LEU A 92 11.30 5.50 -18.08
CA LEU A 92 12.43 5.90 -18.94
C LEU A 92 12.35 5.25 -20.33
N ARG A 93 11.94 3.98 -20.41
CA ARG A 93 11.74 3.29 -21.70
C ARG A 93 10.60 3.89 -22.51
N ILE A 94 9.49 4.27 -21.88
CA ILE A 94 8.34 4.88 -22.59
C ILE A 94 8.73 6.24 -23.21
N LEU A 95 9.60 7.02 -22.57
CA LEU A 95 10.12 8.28 -23.11
C LEU A 95 11.10 8.05 -24.28
N ASP A 96 11.95 7.01 -24.22
CA ASP A 96 12.87 6.66 -25.32
C ASP A 96 12.13 6.13 -26.57
N PHE A 97 11.03 5.39 -26.42
CA PHE A 97 10.21 4.93 -27.55
C PHE A 97 9.43 6.05 -28.25
N GLY A 98 9.12 7.15 -27.55
CA GLY A 98 8.48 8.32 -28.13
C GLY A 98 9.39 9.14 -29.05
N PHE A 99 10.69 9.19 -28.76
CA PHE A 99 11.68 9.94 -29.56
C PHE A 99 12.33 9.12 -30.68
N ALA A 100 12.37 7.79 -30.60
CA ALA A 100 12.93 6.94 -31.67
C ALA A 100 11.95 6.66 -32.83
N GLY A 101 10.66 6.98 -32.66
CA GLY A 101 9.61 6.80 -33.67
C GLY A 101 9.40 7.97 -34.64
N TRP A 102 10.09 9.10 -34.43
CA TRP A 102 10.04 10.26 -35.32
C TRP A 102 11.45 10.69 -35.70
N GLN A 103 11.76 10.51 -36.99
CA GLN A 103 12.50 11.52 -37.75
C GLN A 103 11.83 12.88 -37.59
#